data_AF-A0A0S2SNX5-F1
#
_entry.id   AF-A0A0S2SNX5-F1
#
_cell.length_a   1.000
_cell.length_b   1.000
_cell.length_c   1.000
_cell.angle_alpha   90.00
_cell.angle_beta   90.00
_cell.angle_gamma   90.00
#
_symmetry.space_group_name_H-M   'P 1'
#
loop_
_entity.id
_entity.type
_entity.pdbx_description
1 polymer ?
#
loop_
_entity_poly.entity_id
_entity_poly.type
_entity_poly.pdbx_seq_one_letter_code
_entity_poly.pdbx_strand_id
1 'polypeptide(L)' 'MTDIAMTVELLGKPTSSQWQKLKPLVEEAAAQLGHRTYEFHTYSDGCMFLALCDEFDIKYLATVGD' A
#
# COMPACT_ATOMS: atom_id res chain seq x y z
N MET A 1 0.14 10.71 -19.93
CA MET A 1 0.79 9.62 -19.20
C MET A 1 -0.34 8.82 -18.61
N THR A 2 -0.38 7.51 -18.84
CA THR A 2 -1.38 6.64 -18.21
C THR A 2 -1.13 6.68 -16.70
N ASP A 3 -2.09 7.16 -15.94
CA ASP A 3 -2.10 7.09 -14.48
C ASP A 3 -2.21 5.61 -14.10
N ILE A 4 -1.06 4.95 -13.94
CA ILE A 4 -1.00 3.57 -13.48
C ILE A 4 -1.28 3.58 -11.98
N ALA A 5 -2.51 3.21 -11.62
CA ALA A 5 -2.89 3.00 -10.23
C ALA A 5 -2.41 1.62 -9.76
N MET A 6 -1.89 1.55 -8.54
CA MET A 6 -1.50 0.30 -7.88
C MET A 6 -2.39 0.03 -6.69
N THR A 7 -3.12 -1.08 -6.73
CA THR A 7 -3.96 -1.53 -5.62
C THR A 7 -3.20 -2.55 -4.79
N VAL A 8 -3.08 -2.30 -3.50
CA VAL A 8 -2.41 -3.16 -2.52
C VAL A 8 -3.41 -3.60 -1.46
N GLU A 9 -3.56 -4.91 -1.29
CA GLU A 9 -4.33 -5.52 -0.21
C GLU A 9 -3.38 -6.16 0.82
N LEU A 10 -3.45 -5.75 2.09
CA LEU A 10 -2.67 -6.38 3.15
C LEU A 10 -3.36 -7.66 3.64
N LEU A 11 -2.77 -8.80 3.33
CA LEU A 11 -3.19 -10.12 3.85
C LEU A 11 -2.79 -10.28 5.32
N GLY A 12 -1.63 -9.73 5.70
CA GLY A 12 -1.17 -9.69 7.08
C GLY A 12 -1.83 -8.56 7.89
N LYS A 13 -2.00 -8.76 9.20
CA LYS A 13 -2.35 -7.65 10.10
C LYS A 13 -1.05 -6.95 10.54
N PRO A 14 -0.78 -5.71 10.11
CA PRO A 14 0.33 -4.95 10.66
C PRO A 14 0.13 -4.75 12.17
N THR A 15 1.21 -4.86 12.93
CA THR A 15 1.26 -4.43 14.34
C THR A 15 1.08 -2.92 14.44
N SER A 16 0.73 -2.40 15.61
CA SER A 16 0.56 -0.95 15.80
C SER A 16 1.79 -0.14 15.40
N SER A 17 3.00 -0.66 15.64
CA SER A 17 4.25 0.00 15.27
C SER A 17 4.50 0.00 13.76
N GLN A 18 4.24 -1.12 13.08
CA GLN A 18 4.33 -1.20 11.61
C GLN A 18 3.29 -0.28 10.96
N TRP A 19 2.06 -0.28 11.49
CA TRP A 19 1.00 0.60 10.99
C TRP A 19 1.34 2.07 11.17
N GLN A 20 1.99 2.48 12.26
CA GLN A 20 2.45 3.87 12.44
C GLN A 20 3.40 4.34 11.32
N LYS A 21 4.20 3.43 10.74
CA LYS A 21 5.08 3.75 9.61
C LYS A 21 4.36 3.72 8.25
N LEU A 22 3.41 2.82 8.08
CA LEU A 22 2.64 2.65 6.83
C LEU A 22 1.53 3.69 6.66
N LYS A 23 0.88 4.08 7.77
CA LYS A 23 -0.25 5.00 7.81
C LYS A 23 -0.02 6.33 7.08
N PRO A 24 1.11 7.07 7.25
CA PRO A 24 1.31 8.32 6.55
C PRO A 24 1.27 8.16 5.01
N LEU A 25 1.86 7.09 4.47
CA LEU A 25 1.81 6.81 3.04
C LEU A 25 0.40 6.56 2.53
N VAL A 26 -0.41 5.86 3.33
CA VAL A 26 -1.80 5.61 3.01
C VAL A 26 -2.61 6.90 3.05
N GLU A 27 -2.41 7.75 4.06
CA GLU A 27 -3.16 9.00 4.21
C GLU A 27 -2.77 10.07 3.18
N GLU A 28 -1.52 10.09 2.72
CA GLU A 28 -1.03 11.08 1.76
C GLU A 28 -1.20 10.66 0.30
N ALA A 29 -1.03 9.36 0.00
CA ALA A 29 -0.84 8.90 -1.38
C ALA A 29 -1.80 7.77 -1.82
N ALA A 30 -2.66 7.27 -0.92
CA ALA A 30 -3.58 6.19 -1.26
C ALA A 30 -5.05 6.51 -0.96
N ALA A 31 -5.94 6.01 -1.82
CA ALA A 31 -7.35 5.90 -1.51
C ALA A 31 -7.64 4.57 -0.81
N GLN A 32 -8.30 4.60 0.34
CA GLN A 32 -8.73 3.38 1.02
C GLN A 32 -10.01 2.85 0.35
N LEU A 33 -9.89 1.76 -0.41
CA LEU A 33 -11.02 1.12 -1.11
C LEU A 33 -11.78 0.10 -0.24
N GLY A 34 -11.15 -0.41 0.81
CA GLY A 34 -11.73 -1.48 1.62
C GLY A 34 -11.00 -1.73 2.93
N HIS A 35 -11.30 -2.87 3.55
CA HIS A 35 -10.63 -3.26 4.79
C HIS A 35 -9.21 -3.76 4.46
N ARG A 36 -8.23 -2.87 4.62
CA ARG A 36 -6.81 -3.08 4.28
C ARG A 36 -6.49 -3.15 2.79
N THR A 37 -7.35 -2.56 1.96
CA THR A 37 -7.10 -2.37 0.54
C THR A 37 -6.86 -0.91 0.26
N TYR A 38 -5.73 -0.60 -0.35
CA TYR A 38 -5.23 0.75 -0.60
C TYR A 38 -4.89 0.89 -2.07
N GLU A 39 -5.40 1.92 -2.72
CA GLU A 39 -5.09 2.24 -4.12
C GLU A 39 -4.18 3.45 -4.17
N PHE A 40 -2.95 3.25 -4.62
CA PHE A 40 -1.97 4.30 -4.83
C PHE A 40 -2.12 4.85 -6.25
N HIS A 41 -2.30 6.16 -6.37
CA HIS A 41 -2.45 6.84 -7.67
C HIS A 41 -1.11 7.08 -8.37
N THR A 42 0.00 6.87 -7.66
CA THR A 42 1.33 6.83 -8.28
C THR A 42 2.00 5.48 -8.05
N TYR A 43 2.65 4.97 -9.10
CA TYR A 43 3.43 3.74 -9.03
C TYR A 43 4.59 3.82 -8.02
N SER A 44 5.19 5.02 -7.89
CA SER A 44 6.28 5.27 -6.95
C SER A 44 5.84 5.12 -5.50
N ASP A 45 4.69 5.69 -5.13
CA ASP A 45 4.16 5.61 -3.76
C ASP A 45 3.75 4.17 -3.43
N GLY A 46 3.11 3.49 -4.39
CA GLY A 46 2.80 2.07 -4.28
C GLY A 46 4.05 1.22 -4.01
N CYS A 47 5.13 1.41 -4.78
CA CYS A 47 6.39 0.71 -4.56
C CYS A 47 7.00 0.99 -3.19
N MET A 48 6.93 2.24 -2.71
CA MET A 48 7.47 2.62 -1.40
C MET A 48 6.68 1.95 -0.26
N PHE A 49 5.36 1.82 -0.42
CA PHE A 49 4.51 1.07 0.50
C PHE A 49 4.82 -0.43 0.49
N LEU A 50 5.01 -1.03 -0.69
CA LEU A 50 5.39 -2.44 -0.82
C LEU A 50 6.73 -2.75 -0.15
N ALA A 51 7.73 -1.89 -0.35
CA ALA A 51 9.05 -2.04 0.26
C ALA A 51 8.99 -2.05 1.80
N LEU A 52 8.14 -1.22 2.40
CA LEU A 52 7.90 -1.25 3.85
C LEU A 52 7.15 -2.51 4.28
N CYS A 53 6.20 -2.98 3.49
CA CYS A 53 5.52 -4.25 3.79
C CYS A 53 6.51 -5.41 3.78
N ASP A 54 7.45 -5.46 2.82
CA ASP A 54 8.52 -6.45 2.76
C ASP A 54 9.49 -6.33 3.94
N GLU A 55 9.90 -5.11 4.32
CA GLU A 55 10.74 -4.86 5.52
C GLU A 55 10.09 -5.41 6.80
N PHE A 56 8.77 -5.35 6.88
CA PHE A 56 7.99 -5.77 8.04
C PHE A 56 7.47 -7.23 7.96
N ASP A 57 7.83 -7.98 6.92
CA ASP A 57 7.29 -9.31 6.58
C ASP A 57 5.74 -9.35 6.57
N ILE A 58 5.11 -8.24 6.16
CA ILE A 58 3.67 -8.15 6.01
C ILE A 58 3.30 -8.73 4.65
N LYS A 59 2.52 -9.82 4.64
CA LYS A 59 2.02 -10.39 3.38
C LYS A 59 1.00 -9.44 2.74
N TYR A 60 1.14 -9.24 1.43
CA TYR A 60 0.25 -8.39 0.63
C TYR A 60 -0.04 -9.01 -0.74
N LEU A 61 -1.08 -8.52 -1.39
CA LEU A 61 -1.36 -8.71 -2.82
C LEU A 61 -1.29 -7.34 -3.49
N ALA A 62 -0.50 -7.22 -4.56
CA ALA A 62 -0.39 -6.00 -5.34
C ALA A 62 -0.91 -6.26 -6.76
N THR A 63 -1.81 -5.39 -7.23
CA THR A 63 -2.36 -5.39 -8.57
C THR A 63 -2.09 -4.04 -9.21
N VAL A 64 -1.50 -4.04 -10.39
CA VAL A 64 -1.23 -2.83 -11.16
C VAL A 64 -2.28 -2.72 -12.25
N GLY A 65 -3.06 -1.63 -12.25
CA GLY A 65 -4.06 -1.36 -13.30
C GLY A 65 -3.39 -0.89 -14.59
N ASP A 66 -3.82 -1.46 -15.72
CA ASP A 66 -3.39 -1.06 -17.08
C ASP A 66 -4.13 0.19 -17.56
#